data_AF-A0AAU3U1G7-F1
#
_entry.id   AF-A0AAU3U1G7-F1
#
_cell.length_a   1.000
_cell.length_b   1.000
_cell.length_c   1.000
_cell.angle_alpha   90.00
_cell.angle_beta   90.00
_cell.angle_gamma   90.00
#
_symmetry.space_group_name_H-M   'P 1'
#
loop_
_entity.id
_entity.type
_entity.pdbx_description
1 polymer ?
#
loop_
_entity_poly.entity_id
_entity_poly.type
_entity_poly.pdbx_seq_one_letter_code
_entity_poly.pdbx_strand_id
1 'polypeptide(L)' 'MTGHLRGWDHTPFTIGANPTGELFVRNDERGDALPLPVKPTDDLDTIARAVAEIIGHLY' A
#
# COMPACT_ATOMS: atom_id res chain seq x y z
N MET A 1 6.53 2.79 11.09
CA MET A 1 5.79 3.98 10.60
C MET A 1 4.70 3.49 9.67
N THR A 2 3.50 4.07 9.73
CA THR A 2 2.37 3.69 8.87
C THR A 2 1.82 4.92 8.17
N GLY A 3 1.50 4.79 6.88
CA GLY A 3 0.77 5.79 6.11
C GLY A 3 -0.66 5.32 5.87
N HIS A 4 -1.61 6.24 5.82
CA HIS A 4 -3.02 5.92 5.57
C HIS A 4 -3.47 6.52 4.25
N LEU A 5 -4.23 5.74 3.49
CA LEU A 5 -4.78 6.11 2.19
C LEU A 5 -6.28 5.85 2.20
N ARG A 6 -6.99 6.52 1.30
CA ARG A 6 -8.40 6.25 1.03
C ARG A 6 -8.60 6.04 -0.45
N GLY A 7 -9.31 4.97 -0.78
CA GLY A 7 -9.86 4.73 -2.10
C GLY A 7 -10.83 5.83 -2.51
N TRP A 8 -11.18 5.88 -3.79
CA TRP A 8 -12.14 6.84 -4.34
C TRP A 8 -13.55 6.67 -3.72
N ASP A 9 -13.87 5.45 -3.29
CA ASP A 9 -15.10 5.04 -2.61
C ASP A 9 -14.99 5.10 -1.08
N HIS A 10 -13.95 5.77 -0.56
CA HIS A 10 -13.63 5.90 0.86
C HIS A 10 -13.14 4.64 1.57
N THR A 11 -12.92 3.52 0.87
CA THR A 11 -12.31 2.33 1.49
C THR A 11 -10.95 2.70 2.11
N PRO A 12 -10.73 2.42 3.41
CA PRO A 12 -9.48 2.72 4.10
C PRO A 12 -8.39 1.69 3.77
N PHE A 13 -7.20 2.21 3.47
CA PHE A 13 -5.99 1.39 3.30
C PHE A 13 -4.87 1.88 4.20
N THR A 14 -4.04 0.95 4.66
CA THR A 14 -2.83 1.25 5.42
C THR A 14 -1.60 0.77 4.66
N ILE A 15 -0.65 1.66 4.43
CA ILE A 15 0.72 1.31 4.06
C ILE A 15 1.52 1.10 5.34
N GLY A 16 2.03 -0.11 5.53
CA GLY A 16 2.89 -0.45 6.66
C GLY A 16 4.25 -0.96 6.21
N ALA A 17 5.14 -1.13 7.18
CA ALA A 17 6.41 -1.84 7.02
C ALA A 17 6.42 -3.03 7.99
N ASN A 18 6.84 -4.19 7.51
CA ASN A 18 7.04 -5.36 8.36
C ASN A 18 8.40 -5.25 9.12
N PRO A 19 8.71 -6.18 10.05
CA PRO A 19 9.98 -6.16 10.77
C PRO A 19 11.23 -6.33 9.90
N THR A 20 11.11 -6.87 8.69
CA THR A 20 12.21 -6.98 7.71
C THR A 20 12.40 -5.70 6.90
N GLY A 21 11.53 -4.70 7.09
CA GLY A 21 11.58 -3.41 6.40
C GLY A 21 10.87 -3.39 5.04
N GLU A 22 10.23 -4.48 4.65
CA GLU A 22 9.44 -4.56 3.43
C GLU A 22 8.09 -3.88 3.63
N LEU A 23 7.66 -3.14 2.61
CA LEU A 23 6.40 -2.42 2.62
C LEU A 23 5.25 -3.35 2.24
N PHE A 24 4.06 -3.04 2.77
CA PHE A 24 2.81 -3.70 2.40
C PHE A 24 1.67 -2.69 2.36
N VAL A 25 0.63 -3.00 1.60
CA VAL A 25 -0.67 -2.30 1.65
C VAL A 25 -1.68 -3.26 2.23
N ARG A 26 -2.50 -2.79 3.17
CA ARG A 26 -3.62 -3.53 3.75
C ARG A 26 -4.94 -2.82 3.47
N ASN A 27 -5.95 -3.56 3.03
CA ASN A 27 -7.34 -3.12 3.05
C ASN A 27 -7.86 -3.24 4.48
N ASP A 28 -8.16 -2.11 5.13
CA ASP A 28 -8.53 -2.11 6.55
C ASP A 28 -9.97 -2.57 6.79
N GLU A 29 -10.82 -2.64 5.76
CA GLU A 29 -12.18 -3.21 5.86
C GLU A 29 -12.17 -4.74 5.78
N ARG A 30 -11.36 -5.31 4.89
CA ARG A 30 -11.30 -6.76 4.68
C ARG A 30 -10.22 -7.46 5.50
N GLY A 31 -9.19 -6.72 5.92
CA GLY A 31 -8.02 -7.24 6.63
C GLY A 31 -6.96 -7.84 5.71
N ASP A 32 -7.22 -7.95 4.41
CA ASP A 32 -6.27 -8.47 3.41
C ASP A 32 -5.10 -7.53 3.21
N ALA A 33 -3.89 -8.10 3.09
CA ALA A 33 -2.66 -7.34 2.87
C ALA A 33 -1.82 -7.96 1.75
N LEU A 34 -1.24 -7.10 0.92
CA LEU A 34 -0.33 -7.48 -0.16
C LEU A 34 1.01 -6.76 -0.01
N PRO A 35 2.14 -7.41 -0.38
CA PRO A 35 3.44 -6.77 -0.39
C PRO A 35 3.44 -5.61 -1.39
N LEU A 36 4.12 -4.51 -1.03
CA LEU A 36 4.33 -3.36 -1.89
C LEU A 36 5.80 -3.37 -2.35
N PRO A 37 6.09 -3.81 -3.59
CA PRO A 37 7.45 -4.08 -4.06
C PRO A 37 8.16 -2.79 -4.51
N VAL A 38 8.31 -1.83 -3.59
CA VAL A 38 8.99 -0.55 -3.83
C VAL A 38 10.10 -0.33 -2.82
N LYS A 39 11.11 0.43 -3.22
CA LYS A 39 12.18 0.92 -2.36
C LYS A 39 11.94 2.38 -2.02
N PRO A 40 12.38 2.85 -0.84
CA PRO A 40 12.31 4.27 -0.48
C PRO A 40 13.06 5.21 -1.42
N THR A 41 13.99 4.68 -2.22
CA THR A 41 14.79 5.42 -3.20
C THR A 41 14.17 5.46 -4.59
N ASP A 42 13.08 4.72 -4.81
CA ASP A 42 12.38 4.75 -6.09
C ASP A 42 11.74 6.13 -6.30
N ASP A 43 11.55 6.51 -7.55
CA ASP A 43 10.90 7.77 -7.87
C ASP A 43 9.40 7.75 -7.50
N LEU A 44 8.84 8.93 -7.30
CA LEU A 44 7.45 9.08 -6.84
C LEU A 44 6.43 8.47 -7.81
N ASP A 45 6.69 8.49 -9.13
CA ASP A 45 5.77 7.95 -10.13
C ASP A 45 5.77 6.41 -10.07
N THR A 46 6.94 5.79 -9.92
CA THR A 46 7.09 4.35 -9.68
C THR A 46 6.36 3.92 -8.40
N ILE A 47 6.54 4.67 -7.31
CA ILE A 47 5.87 4.39 -6.03
C ILE A 47 4.34 4.53 -6.20
N ALA A 48 3.87 5.63 -6.79
CA ALA A 48 2.45 5.87 -6.98
C ALA A 48 1.79 4.78 -7.85
N ARG A 49 2.46 4.36 -8.92
CA ARG A 49 1.95 3.29 -9.80
C ARG A 49 1.87 1.95 -9.06
N ALA A 50 2.90 1.57 -8.32
CA ALA A 50 2.89 0.32 -7.55
C ALA A 50 1.79 0.32 -6.47
N VAL A 51 1.59 1.45 -5.77
CA VAL A 51 0.51 1.59 -4.80
C VAL A 51 -0.86 1.44 -5.47
N ALA A 52 -1.07 2.09 -6.62
CA ALA A 52 -2.34 2.00 -7.36
C ALA A 52 -2.62 0.57 -7.84
N GLU A 53 -1.61 -0.14 -8.34
CA GLU A 53 -1.71 -1.54 -8.78
C GLU A 53 -2.11 -2.46 -7.61
N ILE A 54 -1.41 -2.35 -6.47
CA ILE A 54 -1.70 -3.16 -5.28
C ILE A 54 -3.09 -2.85 -4.72
N ILE A 55 -3.50 -1.58 -4.66
CA ILE A 55 -4.86 -1.20 -4.26
C ILE A 55 -5.89 -1.85 -5.20
N GLY A 56 -5.64 -1.85 -6.51
CA GLY A 56 -6.50 -2.52 -7.48
C GLY A 56 -6.70 -4.03 -7.23
N HIS A 57 -5.69 -4.70 -6.66
CA HIS A 57 -5.77 -6.10 -6.26
C HIS A 57 -6.46 -6.34 -4.91
N LEU A 58 -6.59 -5.31 -4.08
CA LEU A 58 -7.19 -5.36 -2.75
C LEU A 58 -8.66 -4.90 -2.72
N TYR A 59 -9.21 -4.49 -3.86
CA TYR A 59 -10.61 -4.14 -4.05
C TYR A 59 -11.55 -5.35 -4.14
#